data_AF-A0A935XJ66-F1
#
_entry.id   AF-A0A935XJ66-F1
#
_cell.length_a   1.000
_cell.length_b   1.000
_cell.length_c   1.000
_cell.angle_alpha   90.00
_cell.angle_beta   90.00
_cell.angle_gamma   90.00
#
_symmetry.space_group_name_H-M   'P 1'
#
loop_
_entity.id
_entity.type
_entity.pdbx_description
1 polymer ?
#
loop_
_entity_poly.entity_id
_entity_poly.type
_entity_poly.pdbx_seq_one_letter_code
_entity_poly.pdbx_strand_id
1 'polypeptide(L)'
;MAALLLALIAACGSGASDRTDQGGAQQATRRRAGEQKGKGKKTKAKAKADTVPAATAVVTLRLAEPLATLERSAAAVSAVAPDVVYTINDSGHDADLFAFDTTGAHRGRWTIRGARNRDWEALAVGVCGERGAARAASCVYVGDVGDNERQRTALEIYRIAEPLGRAGGTRGALQSTVLSVRFPDRAHNVEAMYVAADGAIILITKVSGHLVGVDDERPRLYRIPASACDCRNLGDRGAGRFAS
;
A
#
# COMPACT_ATOMS: atom_id res chain seq x y z
N MET A 1 -3.87 -5.51 -25.43
CA MET A 1 -3.87 -4.16 -24.80
C MET A 1 -4.25 -4.33 -23.34
N ALA A 2 -3.29 -4.35 -22.43
CA ALA A 2 -3.57 -4.33 -20.99
C ALA A 2 -3.63 -2.87 -20.53
N ALA A 3 -4.70 -2.50 -19.81
CA ALA A 3 -4.88 -1.19 -19.20
C ALA A 3 -4.67 -1.33 -17.70
N LEU A 4 -3.77 -0.52 -17.12
CA LEU A 4 -3.57 -0.46 -15.68
C LEU A 4 -4.65 0.47 -15.10
N LEU A 5 -5.51 -0.08 -14.24
CA LEU A 5 -6.61 0.66 -13.61
C LEU A 5 -6.12 1.15 -12.24
N LEU A 6 -5.95 2.47 -12.08
CA LEU A 6 -5.56 3.07 -10.81
C LEU A 6 -6.71 3.93 -10.27
N ALA A 7 -7.19 3.62 -9.06
CA ALA A 7 -8.19 4.41 -8.37
C ALA A 7 -7.49 5.44 -7.46
N LEU A 8 -7.58 6.72 -7.79
CA LEU A 8 -7.11 7.82 -6.95
C LEU A 8 -8.29 8.33 -6.09
N ILE A 9 -8.12 8.34 -4.76
CA ILE A 9 -9.08 8.94 -3.84
C ILE A 9 -8.64 10.38 -3.57
N ALA A 10 -9.37 11.35 -4.13
CA ALA A 10 -9.23 12.76 -3.78
C ALA A 10 -10.32 13.14 -2.76
N ALA A 11 -9.95 13.33 -1.50
CA ALA A 11 -10.85 13.92 -0.50
C ALA A 11 -10.73 15.44 -0.57
N CYS A 12 -11.78 16.11 -1.06
CA CYS A 12 -11.85 17.57 -1.03
C CYS A 12 -12.38 18.01 0.34
N GLY A 13 -11.50 18.51 1.20
CA GLY A 13 -11.89 19.14 2.46
C GLY A 13 -12.44 20.53 2.22
N SER A 14 -13.74 20.75 2.44
CA SER A 14 -14.30 22.10 2.52
C SER A 14 -14.18 22.58 3.96
N GLY A 15 -13.26 23.51 4.20
CA GLY A 15 -13.26 24.32 5.40
C GLY A 15 -14.37 25.37 5.31
N ALA A 16 -15.09 25.56 6.41
CA ALA A 16 -15.79 26.80 6.73
C ALA A 16 -15.84 26.95 8.25
N SER A 17 -14.97 27.83 8.75
CA SER A 17 -15.11 28.55 10.01
C SER A 17 -16.33 29.48 9.96
N ASP A 18 -17.11 29.61 11.03
CA ASP A 18 -17.04 30.78 11.95
C ASP A 18 -18.05 30.69 13.11
N ARG A 19 -17.54 31.07 14.30
CA ARG A 19 -18.11 31.88 15.40
C ARG A 19 -19.38 31.52 16.22
N THR A 20 -19.12 31.57 17.54
CA THR A 20 -19.87 32.12 18.70
C THR A 20 -21.27 31.61 19.02
N ASP A 21 -21.52 31.14 20.25
CA ASP A 21 -21.97 32.02 21.36
C ASP A 21 -21.93 31.31 22.73
N GLN A 22 -22.02 32.13 23.78
CA GLN A 22 -21.78 31.96 25.19
C GLN A 22 -22.88 31.18 25.96
N GLY A 23 -22.51 30.71 27.15
CA GLY A 23 -23.29 30.99 28.37
C GLY A 23 -24.07 29.84 29.03
N GLY A 24 -23.88 29.70 30.35
CA GLY A 24 -24.97 29.30 31.26
C GLY A 24 -24.83 27.96 31.98
N ALA A 25 -24.22 27.99 33.17
CA ALA A 25 -24.44 26.98 34.20
C ALA A 25 -25.81 27.20 34.88
N GLN A 26 -26.56 26.13 35.18
CA GLN A 26 -27.42 26.11 36.38
C GLN A 26 -27.92 24.72 36.80
N GLN A 27 -28.13 24.62 38.10
CA GLN A 27 -28.32 23.46 38.95
C GLN A 27 -29.63 22.68 38.79
N ALA A 28 -29.50 21.37 39.04
CA ALA A 28 -30.37 20.47 39.78
C ALA A 28 -31.75 20.96 40.28
N THR A 29 -32.79 20.18 39.98
CA THR A 29 -33.84 19.83 40.97
C THR A 29 -34.34 18.39 40.75
N ARG A 30 -34.47 17.66 41.86
CA ARG A 30 -35.12 16.34 41.97
C ARG A 30 -36.64 16.52 41.99
N ARG A 31 -37.39 15.70 41.25
CA ARG A 31 -38.75 15.27 41.64
C ARG A 31 -39.00 13.81 41.25
N ARG A 32 -39.62 13.09 42.19
CA ARG A 32 -39.99 11.67 42.15
C ARG A 32 -41.28 11.42 41.36
N ALA A 33 -41.33 10.22 40.80
CA ALA A 33 -42.46 9.30 40.62
C ALA A 33 -43.65 9.71 39.72
N GLY A 34 -43.89 8.88 38.71
CA GLY A 34 -45.06 8.89 37.86
C GLY A 34 -44.94 7.81 36.79
N GLU A 35 -45.25 6.57 37.15
CA GLU A 35 -45.39 5.45 36.22
C GLU A 35 -46.57 5.73 35.27
N GLN A 36 -46.27 5.99 33.99
CA GLN A 36 -47.27 6.00 32.93
C GLN A 36 -46.85 5.04 31.81
N LYS A 37 -47.62 3.97 31.67
CA LYS A 37 -47.62 3.06 30.52
C LYS A 37 -48.08 3.82 29.27
N GLY A 38 -47.13 4.43 28.57
CA GLY A 38 -47.30 4.93 27.20
C GLY A 38 -46.79 3.90 26.19
N LYS A 39 -47.66 3.40 25.31
CA LYS A 39 -47.28 2.58 24.15
C LYS A 39 -46.38 3.40 23.21
N GLY A 40 -45.08 3.35 23.44
CA GLY A 40 -44.08 3.92 22.55
C GLY A 40 -44.00 3.13 21.25
N LYS A 41 -44.54 3.71 20.18
CA LYS A 41 -44.34 3.24 18.80
C LYS A 41 -42.83 3.30 18.54
N LYS A 42 -42.15 2.15 18.47
CA LYS A 42 -40.74 2.06 18.09
C LYS A 42 -40.57 2.59 16.67
N THR A 43 -40.31 3.88 16.51
CA THR A 43 -39.75 4.40 15.28
C THR A 43 -38.32 3.88 15.20
N LYS A 44 -38.12 2.82 14.39
CA LYS A 44 -36.80 2.42 13.95
C LYS A 44 -36.25 3.58 13.12
N ALA A 45 -35.49 4.47 13.74
CA ALA A 45 -34.63 5.38 13.01
C ALA A 45 -33.57 4.52 12.32
N LYS A 46 -33.82 4.21 11.04
CA LYS A 46 -32.85 3.56 10.17
C LYS A 46 -31.74 4.59 10.00
N ALA A 47 -30.62 4.41 10.71
CA ALA A 47 -29.42 5.17 10.42
C ALA A 47 -29.14 5.01 8.93
N LYS A 48 -29.26 6.11 8.17
CA LYS A 48 -28.77 6.13 6.80
C LYS A 48 -27.26 5.92 6.93
N ALA A 49 -26.77 4.81 6.40
CA ALA A 49 -25.34 4.68 6.18
C ALA A 49 -24.94 5.86 5.29
N ASP A 50 -24.02 6.68 5.77
CA ASP A 50 -23.44 7.74 4.96
C ASP A 50 -22.65 7.04 3.84
N THR A 51 -23.27 6.99 2.66
CA THR A 51 -22.65 6.42 1.47
C THR A 51 -21.55 7.37 1.03
N VAL A 52 -20.30 7.06 1.39
CA VAL A 52 -19.15 7.68 0.75
C VAL A 52 -19.18 7.25 -0.72
N PRO A 53 -19.23 8.18 -1.69
CA PRO A 53 -19.22 7.79 -3.09
C PRO A 53 -17.95 7.00 -3.38
N ALA A 54 -18.12 5.76 -3.86
CA ALA A 54 -17.04 4.93 -4.37
C ALA A 54 -16.32 5.69 -5.49
N ALA A 55 -14.98 5.74 -5.42
CA ALA A 55 -14.03 6.35 -6.37
C ALA A 55 -14.61 7.37 -7.37
N THR A 56 -14.32 8.66 -7.15
CA THR A 56 -14.90 9.76 -7.93
C THR A 56 -14.31 9.91 -9.36
N ALA A 57 -13.24 9.18 -9.69
CA ALA A 57 -12.66 9.14 -11.04
C ALA A 57 -11.88 7.83 -11.30
N VAL A 58 -12.01 7.29 -12.52
CA VAL A 58 -11.15 6.24 -13.06
C VAL A 58 -10.20 6.88 -14.06
N VAL A 59 -8.89 6.78 -13.82
CA VAL A 59 -7.87 7.27 -14.76
C VAL A 59 -7.19 6.06 -15.40
N THR A 60 -7.28 5.98 -16.73
CA THR A 60 -6.62 4.94 -17.52
C THR A 60 -5.32 5.47 -18.10
N LEU A 61 -4.20 4.88 -17.70
CA LEU A 61 -2.87 5.26 -18.16
C LEU A 61 -2.47 4.40 -19.37
N ARG A 62 -2.26 5.03 -20.53
CA ARG A 62 -1.61 4.39 -21.68
C ARG A 62 -0.13 4.77 -21.66
N LEU A 63 0.73 3.79 -21.40
CA LEU A 63 2.17 4.04 -21.35
C LEU A 63 2.68 4.41 -22.74
N ALA A 64 3.45 5.49 -22.83
CA ALA A 64 4.07 5.93 -24.07
C ALA A 64 5.24 5.02 -24.48
N GLU A 65 5.57 5.00 -25.77
CA GLU A 65 6.77 4.34 -26.28
C GLU A 65 8.04 4.92 -25.64
N PRO A 66 9.11 4.11 -25.45
CA PRO A 66 9.26 2.71 -25.88
C PRO A 66 8.72 1.67 -24.87
N LEU A 67 7.93 2.10 -23.88
CA LEU A 67 7.52 1.27 -22.75
C LEU A 67 6.03 0.87 -22.78
N ALA A 68 5.38 1.01 -23.94
CA ALA A 68 3.96 0.66 -24.11
C ALA A 68 3.70 -0.85 -23.94
N THR A 69 4.74 -1.67 -24.14
CA THR A 69 4.68 -3.15 -24.12
C THR A 69 5.07 -3.76 -22.77
N LEU A 70 5.34 -2.95 -21.74
CA LEU A 70 5.54 -3.46 -20.38
C LEU A 70 4.32 -4.30 -19.94
N GLU A 71 4.54 -5.32 -19.11
CA GLU A 71 3.48 -6.24 -18.65
C GLU A 71 2.66 -5.59 -17.52
N ARG A 72 3.35 -5.02 -16.52
CA ARG A 72 2.83 -4.30 -15.34
C ARG A 72 2.09 -5.19 -14.33
N SER A 73 2.81 -5.81 -13.40
CA SER A 73 2.26 -6.64 -12.31
C SER A 73 1.76 -5.81 -11.11
N ALA A 74 2.38 -4.66 -10.83
CA ALA A 74 1.99 -3.81 -9.71
C ALA A 74 2.18 -2.31 -10.02
N ALA A 75 1.49 -1.47 -9.23
CA ALA A 75 1.57 -0.01 -9.36
C ALA A 75 1.42 0.71 -8.02
N ALA A 76 2.12 1.84 -7.87
CA ALA A 76 2.04 2.69 -6.69
C ALA A 76 2.22 4.16 -7.05
N VAL A 77 1.42 5.04 -6.46
CA VAL A 77 1.53 6.49 -6.64
C VAL A 77 2.70 7.02 -5.82
N SER A 78 3.48 7.93 -6.38
CA SER A 78 4.55 8.62 -5.70
C SER A 78 4.02 9.46 -4.53
N ALA A 79 4.72 9.44 -3.40
CA ALA A 79 4.35 10.27 -2.24
C ALA A 79 4.89 11.70 -2.36
N VAL A 80 5.94 11.91 -3.16
CA VAL A 80 6.60 13.20 -3.33
C VAL A 80 6.28 13.90 -4.66
N ALA A 81 5.69 13.19 -5.62
CA ALA A 81 5.22 13.71 -6.90
C ALA A 81 3.86 13.07 -7.26
N PRO A 82 2.72 13.61 -6.79
CA PRO A 82 1.41 12.95 -6.90
C PRO A 82 0.92 12.66 -8.33
N ASP A 83 1.54 13.26 -9.34
CA ASP A 83 1.31 13.01 -10.76
C ASP A 83 2.14 11.83 -11.31
N VAL A 84 2.98 11.19 -10.50
CA VAL A 84 3.86 10.07 -10.89
C VAL A 84 3.34 8.75 -10.33
N VAL A 85 3.30 7.74 -11.20
CA VAL A 85 2.97 6.35 -10.88
C VAL A 85 4.18 5.48 -11.20
N TYR A 86 4.60 4.69 -10.21
CA TYR A 86 5.59 3.65 -10.39
C TYR A 86 4.92 2.34 -10.80
N THR A 87 5.64 1.52 -11.57
CA THR A 87 5.24 0.16 -11.92
C THR A 87 6.46 -0.74 -12.13
N ILE A 88 6.22 -2.04 -12.16
CA ILE A 88 7.20 -3.11 -12.32
C ILE A 88 6.62 -4.18 -13.25
N ASN A 89 7.45 -4.99 -13.89
CA ASN A 89 6.99 -6.13 -14.67
C ASN A 89 6.90 -7.40 -13.80
N ASP A 90 6.07 -8.33 -14.22
CA ASP A 90 6.01 -9.71 -13.72
C ASP A 90 7.33 -10.50 -13.92
N SER A 91 7.37 -11.70 -13.37
CA SER A 91 8.41 -12.72 -13.38
C SER A 91 9.22 -12.82 -14.68
N GLY A 92 10.53 -13.08 -14.52
CA GLY A 92 11.45 -13.33 -15.64
C GLY A 92 11.94 -12.10 -16.40
N HIS A 93 11.44 -10.90 -16.09
CA HIS A 93 11.93 -9.65 -16.65
C HIS A 93 13.16 -9.10 -15.90
N ASP A 94 13.75 -8.03 -16.42
CA ASP A 94 14.78 -7.28 -15.70
C ASP A 94 14.25 -6.72 -14.36
N ALA A 95 15.13 -6.62 -13.37
CA ALA A 95 14.84 -6.07 -12.05
C ALA A 95 14.77 -4.52 -12.08
N ASP A 96 13.84 -4.00 -12.87
CA ASP A 96 13.68 -2.58 -13.14
C ASP A 96 12.43 -1.99 -12.49
N LEU A 97 12.60 -0.77 -11.96
CA LEU A 97 11.52 0.12 -11.55
C LEU A 97 11.23 1.11 -12.68
N PHE A 98 9.97 1.27 -13.05
CA PHE A 98 9.52 2.23 -14.05
C PHE A 98 8.66 3.31 -13.41
N ALA A 99 8.73 4.53 -13.93
CA ALA A 99 7.89 5.65 -13.54
C ALA A 99 7.28 6.34 -14.75
N PHE A 100 6.00 6.70 -14.63
CA PHE A 100 5.22 7.42 -15.62
C PHE A 100 4.46 8.55 -14.96
N ASP A 101 4.17 9.62 -15.68
CA ASP A 101 3.21 10.61 -15.19
C ASP A 101 1.76 10.18 -15.51
N THR A 102 0.77 10.92 -15.01
CA THR A 102 -0.65 10.61 -15.22
C THR A 102 -1.11 10.74 -16.68
N THR A 103 -0.26 11.23 -17.60
CA THR A 103 -0.54 11.19 -19.04
C THR A 103 -0.03 9.91 -19.70
N GLY A 104 0.74 9.10 -18.96
CA GLY A 104 1.43 7.91 -19.44
C GLY A 104 2.82 8.20 -20.01
N ALA A 105 3.32 9.44 -19.92
CA ALA A 105 4.64 9.78 -20.41
C ALA A 105 5.74 9.24 -19.47
N HIS A 106 6.82 8.74 -20.07
CA HIS A 106 7.93 8.11 -19.34
C HIS A 106 8.70 9.14 -18.49
N ARG A 107 8.84 8.85 -17.19
CA ARG A 107 9.58 9.67 -16.21
C ARG A 107 10.89 9.02 -15.77
N GLY A 108 10.95 7.69 -15.76
CA GLY A 108 12.20 6.99 -15.51
C GLY A 108 12.13 5.48 -15.57
N ARG A 109 13.30 4.87 -15.75
CA ARG A 109 13.55 3.43 -15.70
C ARG A 109 14.86 3.24 -14.93
N TRP A 110 14.83 2.49 -13.85
CA TRP A 110 16.01 2.26 -13.04
C TRP A 110 16.19 0.79 -12.71
N THR A 111 17.41 0.29 -12.91
CA THR A 111 17.77 -1.07 -12.51
C THR A 111 18.09 -1.11 -11.03
N ILE A 112 17.46 -2.03 -10.31
CA ILE A 112 17.68 -2.23 -8.88
C ILE A 112 18.90 -3.13 -8.71
N ARG A 113 19.99 -2.57 -8.17
CA ARG A 113 21.28 -3.27 -8.10
C ARG A 113 21.19 -4.51 -7.22
N GLY A 114 21.69 -5.63 -7.75
CA GLY A 114 21.75 -6.91 -7.04
C GLY A 114 20.40 -7.61 -6.87
N ALA A 115 19.30 -7.01 -7.34
CA ALA A 115 17.98 -7.60 -7.27
C ALA A 115 17.74 -8.58 -8.43
N ARG A 116 16.82 -9.53 -8.22
CA ARG A 116 16.35 -10.46 -9.26
C ARG A 116 14.83 -10.46 -9.25
N ASN A 117 14.24 -10.37 -10.44
CA ASN A 117 12.80 -10.53 -10.61
C ASN A 117 12.46 -12.02 -10.78
N ARG A 118 12.24 -12.71 -9.65
CA ARG A 118 11.77 -14.09 -9.66
C ARG A 118 10.25 -14.13 -9.86
N ASP A 119 9.51 -13.38 -9.06
CA ASP A 119 8.05 -13.29 -9.09
C ASP A 119 7.60 -11.96 -8.43
N TRP A 120 7.90 -10.85 -9.10
CA TRP A 120 7.59 -9.51 -8.60
C TRP A 120 6.12 -9.16 -8.79
N GLU A 121 5.37 -9.15 -7.69
CA GLU A 121 3.90 -9.04 -7.71
C GLU A 121 3.35 -7.94 -6.81
N ALA A 122 4.23 -7.16 -6.15
CA ALA A 122 3.78 -6.11 -5.25
C ALA A 122 4.67 -4.86 -5.30
N LEU A 123 4.03 -3.70 -5.23
CA LEU A 123 4.68 -2.40 -5.20
C LEU A 123 3.94 -1.51 -4.21
N ALA A 124 4.69 -0.80 -3.36
CA ALA A 124 4.13 0.18 -2.44
C ALA A 124 5.04 1.40 -2.30
N VAL A 125 4.45 2.55 -2.01
CA VAL A 125 5.18 3.75 -1.57
C VAL A 125 4.75 4.08 -0.16
N GLY A 126 5.70 4.44 0.69
CA GLY A 126 5.42 4.84 2.06
C GLY A 126 6.67 5.33 2.77
N VAL A 127 6.54 5.60 4.08
CA VAL A 127 7.67 6.05 4.90
C VAL A 127 8.80 5.02 4.85
N CYS A 128 10.04 5.48 4.75
CA CYS A 128 11.21 4.65 5.00
C CYS A 128 11.21 4.28 6.49
N GLY A 129 11.25 2.99 6.82
CA GLY A 129 11.00 2.43 8.17
C GLY A 129 11.90 2.87 9.34
N GLU A 130 12.69 3.95 9.20
CA GLU A 130 13.52 4.51 10.26
C GLU A 130 12.74 5.57 11.06
N ARG A 131 12.52 5.33 12.36
CA ARG A 131 12.07 6.41 13.26
C ARG A 131 13.24 7.36 13.51
N GLY A 132 13.10 8.61 13.06
CA GLY A 132 14.00 9.70 13.44
C GLY A 132 14.97 10.20 12.37
N ALA A 133 14.91 9.68 11.14
CA ALA A 133 15.58 10.34 10.01
C ALA A 133 14.91 11.70 9.72
N ALA A 134 15.72 12.75 9.61
CA ALA A 134 15.25 14.12 9.43
C ALA A 134 14.45 14.26 8.13
N ARG A 135 13.15 14.58 8.29
CA ARG A 135 12.06 14.48 7.30
C ARG A 135 11.76 13.02 6.93
N ALA A 136 10.46 12.68 6.97
CA ALA A 136 9.93 11.41 6.50
C ALA A 136 10.43 11.13 5.07
N ALA A 137 11.54 10.41 4.96
CA ALA A 137 12.02 9.94 3.67
C ALA A 137 10.96 8.97 3.15
N SER A 138 10.54 9.17 1.91
CA SER A 138 9.63 8.24 1.25
C SER A 138 10.44 7.19 0.49
N CYS A 139 9.94 5.97 0.50
CA CYS A 139 10.55 4.81 -0.09
C CYS A 139 9.57 4.09 -1.01
N VAL A 140 10.09 3.58 -2.13
CA VAL A 140 9.43 2.58 -2.95
C VAL A 140 9.84 1.20 -2.43
N TYR A 141 8.85 0.34 -2.21
CA TYR A 141 9.02 -1.04 -1.79
C TYR A 141 8.59 -1.94 -2.93
N VAL A 142 9.51 -2.75 -3.44
CA VAL A 142 9.27 -3.74 -4.50
C VAL A 142 9.28 -5.12 -3.86
N GLY A 143 8.19 -5.88 -4.02
CA GLY A 143 8.05 -7.21 -3.46
C GLY A 143 8.30 -8.30 -4.51
N ASP A 144 9.37 -9.07 -4.32
CA ASP A 144 9.53 -10.41 -4.91
C ASP A 144 8.80 -11.42 -4.03
N VAL A 145 7.47 -11.33 -4.09
CA VAL A 145 6.55 -11.93 -3.11
C VAL A 145 5.53 -12.88 -3.75
N GLY A 146 5.49 -12.93 -5.08
CA GLY A 146 4.73 -13.94 -5.81
C GLY A 146 5.27 -15.35 -5.51
N ASP A 147 4.34 -16.29 -5.39
CA ASP A 147 4.62 -17.71 -5.19
C ASP A 147 3.39 -18.56 -5.53
N ASN A 148 2.97 -18.57 -6.80
CA ASN A 148 1.79 -19.33 -7.25
C ASN A 148 1.79 -20.80 -6.77
N GLU A 149 2.96 -21.43 -6.74
CA GLU A 149 3.16 -22.83 -6.30
C GLU A 149 3.29 -22.99 -4.77
N ARG A 150 3.39 -21.90 -4.01
CA ARG A 150 3.49 -21.88 -2.54
C ARG A 150 4.63 -22.75 -2.01
N GLN A 151 5.81 -22.59 -2.58
CA GLN A 151 7.01 -23.38 -2.25
C GLN A 151 8.21 -22.53 -1.79
N ARG A 152 8.13 -21.19 -1.89
CA ARG A 152 9.21 -20.29 -1.49
C ARG A 152 9.29 -20.22 0.03
N THR A 153 10.44 -20.67 0.56
CA THR A 153 10.69 -20.63 2.02
C THR A 153 11.01 -19.22 2.54
N ALA A 154 11.34 -18.29 1.63
CA ALA A 154 11.55 -16.88 1.92
C ALA A 154 11.17 -16.03 0.70
N LEU A 155 10.67 -14.83 0.98
CA LEU A 155 10.38 -13.77 0.03
C LEU A 155 11.37 -12.62 0.22
N GLU A 156 11.53 -11.78 -0.80
CA GLU A 156 12.39 -10.59 -0.72
C GLU A 156 11.56 -9.33 -0.93
N ILE A 157 11.85 -8.30 -0.14
CA ILE A 157 11.30 -6.96 -0.32
C ILE A 157 12.47 -6.00 -0.46
N TYR A 158 12.54 -5.33 -1.60
CA TYR A 158 13.55 -4.31 -1.90
C TYR A 158 13.01 -2.94 -1.50
N ARG A 159 13.63 -2.30 -0.51
CA ARG A 159 13.32 -0.94 -0.09
C ARG A 159 14.29 0.04 -0.74
N ILE A 160 13.76 1.02 -1.44
CA ILE A 160 14.52 1.96 -2.27
C ILE A 160 14.08 3.38 -1.89
N ALA A 161 15.03 4.29 -1.68
CA ALA A 161 14.69 5.70 -1.52
C ALA A 161 13.93 6.19 -2.77
N GLU A 162 12.79 6.83 -2.59
CA GLU A 162 11.88 7.15 -3.69
C GLU A 162 12.58 8.00 -4.77
N PRO A 163 12.75 7.48 -6.00
CA PRO A 163 13.51 8.17 -7.04
C PRO A 163 12.62 9.13 -7.80
N LEU A 164 13.11 10.35 -8.02
CA LEU A 164 12.43 11.31 -8.89
C LEU A 164 12.96 11.22 -10.33
N GLY A 165 12.02 10.99 -11.25
CA GLY A 165 12.27 11.04 -12.68
C GLY A 165 12.18 12.46 -13.24
N ARG A 166 12.48 12.59 -14.53
CA ARG A 166 12.32 13.85 -15.29
C ARG A 166 11.65 13.55 -16.61
N ALA A 167 11.05 14.57 -17.23
CA ALA A 167 10.47 14.43 -18.57
C ALA A 167 11.52 13.88 -19.55
N GLY A 168 11.12 12.95 -20.41
CA GLY A 168 12.01 12.25 -21.35
C GLY A 168 12.75 11.04 -20.75
N GLY A 169 12.49 10.69 -19.49
CA GLY A 169 12.99 9.46 -18.87
C GLY A 169 14.37 9.60 -18.23
N THR A 170 14.44 9.47 -16.90
CA THR A 170 15.71 9.23 -16.20
C THR A 170 16.10 7.77 -16.31
N ARG A 171 17.38 7.48 -16.58
CA ARG A 171 17.96 6.13 -16.52
C ARG A 171 19.06 6.08 -15.48
N GLY A 172 19.16 4.96 -14.78
CA GLY A 172 20.22 4.76 -13.80
C GLY A 172 20.07 3.45 -13.05
N ALA A 173 20.84 3.32 -11.99
CA ALA A 173 20.78 2.17 -11.10
C ALA A 173 20.48 2.64 -9.68
N LEU A 174 19.59 1.94 -8.99
CA LEU A 174 19.18 2.24 -7.63
C LEU A 174 19.78 1.24 -6.65
N GLN A 175 20.22 1.75 -5.51
CA GLN A 175 20.56 0.90 -4.37
C GLN A 175 19.29 0.54 -3.61
N SER A 176 19.27 -0.66 -3.02
CA SER A 176 18.17 -1.11 -2.19
C SER A 176 18.66 -1.67 -0.87
N THR A 177 17.83 -1.58 0.17
CA THR A 177 17.93 -2.45 1.34
C THR A 177 17.04 -3.65 1.09
N VAL A 178 17.57 -4.86 1.25
CA VAL A 178 16.80 -6.10 1.04
C VAL A 178 16.31 -6.64 2.38
N LEU A 179 15.02 -6.91 2.47
CA LEU A 179 14.40 -7.56 3.61
C LEU A 179 14.01 -8.97 3.20
N SER A 180 14.57 -9.97 3.89
CA SER A 180 14.18 -11.37 3.70
C SER A 180 13.10 -11.74 4.71
N VAL A 181 11.94 -12.17 4.19
CA VAL A 181 10.72 -12.43 4.97
C VAL A 181 10.38 -13.90 4.88
N ARG A 182 10.04 -14.51 6.03
CA ARG A 182 9.53 -15.89 6.10
C ARG A 182 8.24 -15.93 6.88
N PHE A 183 7.18 -16.46 6.28
CA PHE A 183 5.93 -16.65 6.99
C PHE A 183 6.09 -17.62 8.17
N PRO A 184 5.39 -17.37 9.29
CA PRO A 184 5.50 -18.20 10.49
C PRO A 184 4.80 -19.56 10.34
N ASP A 185 3.88 -19.70 9.38
CA ASP A 185 3.11 -20.91 9.14
C ASP A 185 3.59 -21.70 7.93
N ARG A 186 3.30 -21.25 6.71
CA ARG A 186 3.63 -21.90 5.44
C ARG A 186 3.95 -20.87 4.37
N ALA A 187 4.42 -21.33 3.21
CA ALA A 187 4.56 -20.45 2.06
C ALA A 187 3.18 -19.98 1.54
N HIS A 188 3.10 -18.71 1.15
CA HIS A 188 1.89 -18.09 0.60
C HIS A 188 2.25 -17.28 -0.64
N ASN A 189 1.35 -17.27 -1.62
CA ASN A 189 1.41 -16.34 -2.73
C ASN A 189 0.91 -14.95 -2.27
N VAL A 190 1.66 -13.88 -2.53
CA VAL A 190 1.28 -12.50 -2.21
C VAL A 190 1.20 -11.68 -3.48
N GLU A 191 0.13 -10.91 -3.63
CA GLU A 191 -0.14 -10.09 -4.83
C GLU A 191 -0.44 -8.63 -4.48
N ALA A 192 -0.35 -8.29 -3.19
CA ALA A 192 -0.54 -6.93 -2.73
C ALA A 192 0.27 -6.65 -1.46
N MET A 193 0.80 -5.44 -1.42
CA MET A 193 1.58 -4.92 -0.31
C MET A 193 1.17 -3.48 -0.02
N TYR A 194 1.17 -3.10 1.24
CA TYR A 194 0.96 -1.72 1.67
C TYR A 194 1.95 -1.36 2.80
N VAL A 195 2.38 -0.10 2.83
CA VAL A 195 3.24 0.42 3.91
C VAL A 195 2.43 1.38 4.75
N ALA A 196 2.22 1.01 6.02
CA ALA A 196 1.47 1.80 6.98
C ALA A 196 2.24 3.05 7.42
N ALA A 197 1.51 4.02 7.99
CA ALA A 197 2.09 5.28 8.47
C ALA A 197 3.15 5.09 9.57
N ASP A 198 3.09 3.97 10.31
CA ASP A 198 4.09 3.60 11.31
C ASP A 198 5.31 2.86 10.74
N GLY A 199 5.38 2.74 9.41
CA GLY A 199 6.44 2.06 8.66
C GLY A 199 6.31 0.55 8.58
N ALA A 200 5.25 -0.04 9.13
CA ALA A 200 5.02 -1.47 9.00
C ALA A 200 4.62 -1.84 7.57
N ILE A 201 5.13 -2.97 7.08
CA ILE A 201 4.77 -3.53 5.79
C ILE A 201 3.65 -4.55 6.02
N ILE A 202 2.57 -4.45 5.26
CA ILE A 202 1.45 -5.39 5.28
C ILE A 202 1.46 -6.14 3.95
N LEU A 203 1.56 -7.47 4.01
CA LEU A 203 1.43 -8.37 2.87
C LEU A 203 0.04 -8.99 2.86
N ILE A 204 -0.58 -9.06 1.69
CA ILE A 204 -1.93 -9.59 1.48
C ILE A 204 -1.83 -10.79 0.53
N THR A 205 -2.26 -11.97 1.00
CA THR A 205 -2.13 -13.19 0.21
C THR A 205 -3.16 -13.30 -0.89
N LYS A 206 -2.77 -13.91 -2.02
CA LYS A 206 -3.70 -14.36 -3.06
C LYS A 206 -4.45 -15.59 -2.59
N VAL A 207 -5.75 -15.57 -2.83
CA VAL A 207 -6.59 -16.75 -2.78
C VAL A 207 -6.74 -17.29 -4.19
N SER A 208 -6.26 -18.51 -4.43
CA SER A 208 -6.52 -19.26 -5.66
C SER A 208 -7.16 -20.59 -5.28
N GLY A 209 -8.41 -20.79 -5.68
CA GLY A 209 -9.23 -21.95 -5.27
C GLY A 209 -8.87 -23.27 -5.95
N HIS A 210 -7.59 -23.56 -6.22
CA HIS A 210 -7.18 -24.68 -7.08
C HIS A 210 -5.92 -25.44 -6.63
N LEU A 211 -5.60 -25.43 -5.34
CA LEU A 211 -4.68 -26.43 -4.78
C LEU A 211 -5.47 -27.38 -3.88
N VAL A 212 -5.61 -28.62 -4.34
CA VAL A 212 -6.27 -29.70 -3.59
C VAL A 212 -5.57 -29.86 -2.23
N GLY A 213 -6.31 -29.69 -1.13
CA GLY A 213 -5.80 -29.86 0.23
C GLY A 213 -5.19 -28.62 0.89
N VAL A 214 -5.27 -27.43 0.28
CA VAL A 214 -4.89 -26.17 0.92
C VAL A 214 -6.10 -25.25 1.04
N ASP A 215 -6.74 -25.26 2.21
CA ASP A 215 -7.85 -24.36 2.52
C ASP A 215 -7.31 -22.94 2.74
N ASP A 216 -7.27 -22.16 1.67
CA ASP A 216 -7.00 -20.73 1.71
C ASP A 216 -8.22 -19.96 1.21
N GLU A 217 -9.37 -20.18 1.85
CA GLU A 217 -10.65 -19.59 1.44
C GLU A 217 -10.70 -18.06 1.61
N ARG A 218 -9.72 -17.46 2.31
CA ARG A 218 -9.70 -16.04 2.65
C ARG A 218 -8.29 -15.47 2.55
N PRO A 219 -8.13 -14.25 2.01
CA PRO A 219 -6.84 -13.58 2.02
C PRO A 219 -6.39 -13.36 3.47
N ARG A 220 -5.11 -13.56 3.72
CA ARG A 220 -4.47 -13.33 5.01
C ARG A 220 -3.66 -12.05 4.93
N LEU A 221 -3.62 -11.32 6.05
CA LEU A 221 -2.80 -10.13 6.21
C LEU A 221 -1.65 -10.45 7.16
N TYR A 222 -0.42 -10.26 6.70
CA TYR A 222 0.79 -10.41 7.50
C TYR A 222 1.41 -9.05 7.71
N ARG A 223 1.61 -8.66 8.96
CA ARG A 223 2.21 -7.38 9.32
C ARG A 223 3.66 -7.55 9.76
N ILE A 224 4.58 -6.97 9.01
CA ILE A 224 6.01 -6.90 9.31
C ILE A 224 6.25 -5.55 10.00
N PRO A 225 6.68 -5.51 11.27
CA PRO A 225 6.91 -4.25 11.98
C PRO A 225 8.08 -3.49 11.35
N ALA A 226 8.01 -2.15 11.36
CA ALA A 226 9.08 -1.28 10.82
C ALA A 226 10.47 -1.61 11.39
N SER A 227 10.54 -2.03 12.65
CA SER A 227 11.78 -2.45 13.32
C SER A 227 12.43 -3.70 12.71
N ALA A 228 11.69 -4.53 11.96
CA ALA A 228 12.28 -5.64 11.20
C ALA A 228 13.08 -5.15 9.98
N CYS A 229 12.85 -3.90 9.56
CA CYS A 229 13.53 -3.24 8.46
C CYS A 229 14.79 -2.48 8.92
N ASP A 230 15.04 -2.40 10.23
CA ASP A 230 16.22 -1.76 10.84
C ASP A 230 17.44 -2.71 10.81
N CYS A 231 17.85 -3.11 9.60
CA CYS A 231 19.18 -3.70 9.40
C CYS A 231 20.21 -2.57 9.46
N ARG A 232 20.57 -2.13 10.67
CA ARG A 232 21.77 -1.31 10.86
C ARG A 232 22.97 -2.11 10.36
N ASN A 233 23.55 -1.64 9.25
CA ASN A 233 24.71 -2.14 8.51
C ASN A 233 24.37 -2.94 7.24
N LEU A 234 24.57 -2.28 6.09
CA LEU A 234 24.79 -2.92 4.80
C LEU A 234 25.91 -3.95 4.93
N GLY A 235 25.55 -5.22 5.10
CA GLY A 235 26.52 -6.31 5.21
C GLY A 235 25.92 -7.63 5.66
N ASP A 236 24.92 -7.63 6.55
CA ASP A 236 24.37 -8.87 7.12
C ASP A 236 22.91 -9.09 6.75
N ARG A 237 22.62 -10.32 6.30
CA ARG A 237 21.30 -10.81 5.92
C ARG A 237 20.40 -10.88 7.16
N GLY A 238 19.73 -9.78 7.49
CA GLY A 238 18.73 -9.74 8.55
C GLY A 238 17.50 -10.57 8.17
N ALA A 239 17.32 -11.72 8.82
CA ALA A 239 16.09 -12.50 8.75
C ALA A 239 15.03 -11.84 9.65
N GLY A 240 14.08 -11.11 9.05
CA GLY A 240 12.95 -10.57 9.79
C GLY A 240 12.04 -11.70 10.29
N ARG A 241 11.82 -11.80 11.60
CA ARG A 241 10.81 -12.68 12.21
C ARG A 241 9.59 -11.86 12.60
N PHE A 242 8.41 -12.41 12.35
CA PHE A 242 7.13 -11.82 12.74
C PHE A 242 7.01 -11.74 14.26
N ALA A 243 6.47 -10.63 14.77
CA ALA A 243 6.09 -10.50 16.18
C ALA A 243 4.78 -11.27 16.42
N SER A 244 4.77 -12.09 17.47
CA SER A 244 3.65 -12.91 17.95
C SER A 244 2.45 -12.10 18.41
#